data_AF-A0A942HB79-F1
#
_entry.id   AF-A0A942HB79-F1
#
_cell.length_a   1.000
_cell.length_b   1.000
_cell.length_c   1.000
_cell.angle_alpha   90.00
_cell.angle_beta   90.00
_cell.angle_gamma   90.00
#
_symmetry.space_group_name_H-M   'P 1'
#
loop_
_entity.id
_entity.type
_entity.pdbx_description
1 polymer ?
#
loop_
_entity_poly.entity_id
_entity_poly.type
_entity_poly.pdbx_seq_one_letter_code
_entity_poly.pdbx_strand_id
1 'polypeptide(L)'
;MARLRAFRWVAVALAAVWGGHAALAETPHGLALTGIIAEWHTNADGKDFKLVRGAIDNVMESKGEFSIEDGPALMTIYRVTLQPKYWKAADALHTSLLERVKNGEPLSPEQTYSGALFLSLYSATVHEDFAATSDLLSTHAISAKTKSKSADAWKMAAIVDSLEMMSIMSPQRDGFLGELKRMAVEKQSALNDPIASRVRDYAVLKAVRLGYLPKSYQAATLKAAKSLHGAAVDAKGQDMTEAAAAMMLSSELDQAGTALLAQDKVVAMDAWFNSQRRKDPHGNEALFHYKWDDDADSGFSFFGRAFRRYGAKLTEVVDEPTYEHLKNASVYFIVSPDIPAKNPDPHYVNAKDVEAITKWVSDGGVLIMMMNDVHNTEFVHTNMLSERFGIHFNPVIKNTVEGNKWEQAKVEIPATTGVFENAHTAYMKEVCTIAVQEPAKAVLRDHLHTEGEIFIAEAKYGKGRVLAIVDPWLYNEYTDGKKLPVEYDQFAAAKDLARWALSVAK
;
A
#
# COMPACT_ATOMS: atom_id res chain seq x y z
N MET A 1 12.75 14.07 15.03
CA MET A 1 12.67 14.05 13.55
C MET A 1 14.00 14.31 12.82
N ALA A 2 15.01 14.97 13.42
CA ALA A 2 16.30 15.23 12.73
C ALA A 2 17.30 14.04 12.69
N ARG A 3 17.02 12.91 13.36
CA ARG A 3 17.92 11.74 13.46
C ARG A 3 17.48 10.50 12.65
N LEU A 4 16.36 10.53 11.93
CA LEU A 4 15.91 9.45 11.03
C LEU A 4 16.34 9.66 9.55
N ARG A 5 17.21 10.64 9.26
CA ARG A 5 17.62 10.99 7.88
C ARG A 5 18.88 10.26 7.39
N ALA A 6 19.35 9.21 8.08
CA ALA A 6 20.64 8.58 7.79
C ALA A 6 20.67 7.85 6.44
N PHE A 7 19.56 7.24 5.99
CA PHE A 7 19.51 6.46 4.74
C PHE A 7 18.97 7.20 3.52
N ARG A 8 18.28 8.34 3.71
CA ARG A 8 17.97 9.23 2.57
C ARG A 8 19.25 9.72 1.88
N TRP A 9 20.35 9.83 2.62
CA TRP A 9 21.67 10.10 2.03
C TRP A 9 22.19 8.95 1.17
N VAL A 10 21.82 7.68 1.42
CA VAL A 10 22.21 6.56 0.55
C VAL A 10 21.45 6.65 -0.77
N ALA A 11 20.13 6.81 -0.77
CA ALA A 11 19.37 7.01 -2.02
C ALA A 11 19.84 8.25 -2.81
N VAL A 12 20.11 9.37 -2.11
CA VAL A 12 20.64 10.60 -2.71
C VAL A 12 22.09 10.46 -3.18
N ALA A 13 22.96 9.77 -2.43
CA ALA A 13 24.34 9.51 -2.82
C ALA A 13 24.41 8.54 -4.01
N LEU A 14 23.56 7.53 -4.02
CA LEU A 14 23.39 6.64 -5.15
C LEU A 14 22.92 7.44 -6.38
N ALA A 15 21.89 8.30 -6.27
CA ALA A 15 21.48 9.18 -7.37
C ALA A 15 22.60 10.14 -7.85
N ALA A 16 23.49 10.60 -6.96
CA ALA A 16 24.63 11.46 -7.29
C ALA A 16 25.81 10.69 -7.91
N VAL A 17 26.05 9.44 -7.50
CA VAL A 17 27.06 8.53 -8.07
C VAL A 17 26.60 7.98 -9.42
N TRP A 18 25.29 7.79 -9.61
CA TRP A 18 24.66 7.22 -10.81
C TRP A 18 24.43 8.23 -11.95
N GLY A 19 25.02 9.43 -11.86
CA GLY A 19 24.97 10.49 -12.88
C GLY A 19 25.83 10.25 -14.14
N GLY A 20 26.11 8.98 -14.52
CA GLY A 20 26.93 8.65 -15.70
C GLY A 20 26.53 7.32 -16.32
N HIS A 21 26.06 7.36 -17.57
CA HIS A 21 25.48 6.27 -18.38
C HIS A 21 26.33 4.98 -18.49
N ALA A 22 27.60 4.97 -18.07
CA ALA A 22 28.51 3.83 -18.22
C ALA A 22 28.56 2.89 -17.00
N ALA A 23 28.11 3.31 -15.81
CA ALA A 23 28.21 2.51 -14.58
C ALA A 23 27.07 1.49 -14.38
N LEU A 24 26.08 1.47 -15.28
CA LEU A 24 24.86 0.66 -15.18
C LEU A 24 25.01 -0.78 -15.70
N ALA A 25 26.17 -1.16 -16.24
CA ALA A 25 26.32 -2.37 -17.03
C ALA A 25 26.91 -3.60 -16.29
N GLU A 26 27.37 -3.48 -15.04
CA GLU A 26 28.26 -4.51 -14.46
C GLU A 26 27.93 -5.06 -13.06
N THR A 27 26.82 -4.71 -12.38
CA THR A 27 26.56 -5.22 -10.99
C THR A 27 25.06 -5.34 -10.64
N PRO A 28 24.60 -6.27 -9.78
CA PRO A 28 23.17 -6.47 -9.49
C PRO A 28 22.55 -5.21 -8.85
N HIS A 29 21.77 -4.45 -9.63
CA HIS A 29 21.11 -3.22 -9.17
C HIS A 29 19.71 -3.48 -8.59
N GLY A 30 19.03 -4.55 -9.03
CA GLY A 30 17.63 -4.79 -8.67
C GLY A 30 17.34 -4.92 -7.16
N LEU A 31 18.30 -5.43 -6.38
CA LEU A 31 18.14 -5.51 -4.93
C LEU A 31 18.16 -4.12 -4.27
N ALA A 32 19.03 -3.21 -4.73
CA ALA A 32 19.03 -1.83 -4.28
C ALA A 32 17.72 -1.11 -4.67
N LEU A 33 17.19 -1.39 -5.86
CA LEU A 33 15.87 -0.88 -6.28
C LEU A 33 14.75 -1.38 -5.35
N THR A 34 14.81 -2.63 -4.89
CA THR A 34 13.86 -3.17 -3.91
C THR A 34 13.90 -2.39 -2.58
N GLY A 35 15.10 -2.03 -2.10
CA GLY A 35 15.24 -1.15 -0.94
C GLY A 35 14.64 0.26 -1.16
N ILE A 36 14.85 0.85 -2.34
CA ILE A 36 14.26 2.15 -2.71
C ILE A 36 12.72 2.06 -2.76
N ILE A 37 12.17 0.96 -3.28
CA ILE A 37 10.72 0.71 -3.30
C ILE A 37 10.15 0.62 -1.87
N ALA A 38 10.87 -0.01 -0.94
CA ALA A 38 10.44 -0.08 0.47
C ALA A 38 10.34 1.32 1.11
N GLU A 39 11.30 2.20 0.82
CA GLU A 39 11.28 3.60 1.24
C GLU A 39 10.14 4.39 0.57
N TRP A 40 9.95 4.23 -0.74
CA TRP A 40 8.85 4.86 -1.48
C TRP A 40 7.48 4.47 -0.92
N HIS A 41 7.23 3.19 -0.69
CA HIS A 41 5.99 2.70 -0.08
C HIS A 41 5.75 3.23 1.34
N THR A 42 6.80 3.65 2.05
CA THR A 42 6.72 4.16 3.42
C THR A 42 6.47 5.67 3.46
N ASN A 43 6.96 6.40 2.47
CA ASN A 43 7.12 7.84 2.50
C ASN A 43 6.44 8.60 1.34
N ALA A 44 6.04 7.90 0.27
CA ALA A 44 5.46 8.47 -0.94
C ALA A 44 6.32 9.57 -1.59
N ASP A 45 7.66 9.45 -1.53
CA ASP A 45 8.55 10.37 -2.27
C ASP A 45 8.65 9.90 -3.73
N GLY A 46 7.94 10.58 -4.64
CA GLY A 46 7.93 10.21 -6.05
C GLY A 46 9.29 10.29 -6.76
N LYS A 47 10.33 10.85 -6.13
CA LYS A 47 11.71 10.76 -6.63
C LYS A 47 12.23 9.33 -6.61
N ASP A 48 11.86 8.56 -5.59
CA ASP A 48 12.26 7.16 -5.43
C ASP A 48 11.65 6.31 -6.56
N PHE A 49 10.36 6.50 -6.86
CA PHE A 49 9.71 5.85 -8.00
C PHE A 49 10.35 6.24 -9.35
N LYS A 50 10.64 7.54 -9.55
CA LYS A 50 11.30 8.03 -10.78
C LYS A 50 12.68 7.40 -10.96
N LEU A 51 13.42 7.21 -9.88
CA LEU A 51 14.73 6.56 -9.87
C LEU A 51 14.63 5.08 -10.26
N VAL A 52 13.70 4.34 -9.63
CA VAL A 52 13.43 2.93 -9.94
C VAL A 52 13.02 2.76 -11.39
N ARG A 53 12.10 3.59 -11.88
CA ARG A 53 11.67 3.57 -13.28
C ARG A 53 12.82 3.86 -14.24
N GLY A 54 13.62 4.89 -13.97
CA GLY A 54 14.77 5.24 -14.81
C GLY A 54 15.79 4.11 -14.91
N ALA A 55 16.06 3.40 -13.81
CA ALA A 55 16.97 2.26 -13.81
C ALA A 55 16.47 1.11 -14.70
N ILE A 56 15.18 0.75 -14.59
CA ILE A 56 14.56 -0.30 -15.42
C ILE A 56 14.45 0.12 -16.89
N ASP A 57 14.10 1.38 -17.17
CA ASP A 57 14.09 1.92 -18.54
C ASP A 57 15.48 1.82 -19.18
N ASN A 58 16.55 2.15 -18.46
CA ASN A 58 17.92 2.04 -18.96
C ASN A 58 18.29 0.59 -19.35
N VAL A 59 17.91 -0.41 -18.54
CA VAL A 59 18.16 -1.83 -18.87
C VAL A 59 17.45 -2.24 -20.16
N MET A 60 16.19 -1.80 -20.35
CA MET A 60 15.45 -2.07 -21.58
C MET A 60 16.09 -1.40 -22.80
N GLU A 61 16.52 -0.15 -22.67
CA GLU A 61 17.14 0.61 -23.75
C GLU A 61 18.51 0.07 -24.16
N SER A 62 19.30 -0.42 -23.19
CA SER A 62 20.58 -1.07 -23.46
C SER A 62 20.45 -2.48 -24.05
N LYS A 63 19.21 -2.99 -24.24
CA LYS A 63 18.90 -4.38 -24.61
C LYS A 63 19.53 -5.40 -23.67
N GLY A 64 19.70 -5.02 -22.40
CA GLY A 64 20.18 -5.94 -21.37
C GLY A 64 19.13 -7.00 -21.07
N GLU A 65 19.59 -8.17 -20.62
CA GLU A 65 18.71 -9.17 -20.02
C GLU A 65 18.44 -8.77 -18.57
N PHE A 66 17.19 -8.89 -18.14
CA PHE A 66 16.83 -8.66 -16.73
C PHE A 66 17.34 -9.80 -15.87
N SER A 67 17.96 -9.45 -14.73
CA SER A 67 18.29 -10.40 -13.67
C SER A 67 17.05 -10.74 -12.83
N ILE A 68 17.12 -11.79 -12.01
CA ILE A 68 16.03 -12.13 -11.07
C ILE A 68 15.80 -10.96 -10.10
N GLU A 69 16.88 -10.32 -9.69
CA GLU A 69 16.92 -9.20 -8.76
C GLU A 69 16.16 -7.98 -9.28
N ASP A 70 16.05 -7.81 -10.61
CA ASP A 70 15.28 -6.70 -11.22
C ASP A 70 13.77 -6.95 -11.21
N GLY A 71 13.34 -8.21 -11.03
CA GLY A 71 11.95 -8.64 -11.09
C GLY A 71 10.99 -7.84 -10.21
N PRO A 72 11.26 -7.63 -8.90
CA PRO A 72 10.41 -6.83 -8.04
C PRO A 72 10.21 -5.40 -8.55
N ALA A 73 11.27 -4.76 -9.03
CA ALA A 73 11.20 -3.39 -9.56
C ALA A 73 10.41 -3.33 -10.87
N LEU A 74 10.67 -4.28 -11.77
CA LEU A 74 9.96 -4.41 -13.04
C LEU A 74 8.46 -4.60 -12.84
N MET A 75 8.06 -5.51 -11.94
CA MET A 75 6.65 -5.71 -11.57
C MET A 75 6.03 -4.50 -10.88
N THR A 76 6.76 -3.85 -9.97
CA THR A 76 6.27 -2.63 -9.31
C THR A 76 5.93 -1.55 -10.32
N ILE A 77 6.82 -1.29 -11.29
CA ILE A 77 6.57 -0.30 -12.35
C ILE A 77 5.40 -0.72 -13.22
N TYR A 78 5.29 -2.01 -13.58
CA TYR A 78 4.14 -2.49 -14.34
C TYR A 78 2.84 -2.24 -13.59
N ARG A 79 2.73 -2.66 -12.33
CA ARG A 79 1.50 -2.52 -11.53
C ARG A 79 1.08 -1.06 -11.35
N VAL A 80 2.04 -0.13 -11.26
CA VAL A 80 1.78 1.32 -11.13
C VAL A 80 1.39 1.97 -12.47
N THR A 81 2.04 1.59 -13.56
CA THR A 81 1.91 2.29 -14.86
C THR A 81 1.01 1.61 -15.86
N LEU A 82 0.75 0.31 -15.67
CA LEU A 82 0.07 -0.61 -16.58
C LEU A 82 0.63 -0.61 -18.01
N GLN A 83 1.86 -0.13 -18.23
CA GLN A 83 2.42 -0.04 -19.58
C GLN A 83 2.83 -1.43 -20.09
N PRO A 84 2.36 -1.84 -21.29
CA PRO A 84 2.60 -3.18 -21.82
C PRO A 84 4.07 -3.59 -21.98
N LYS A 85 4.98 -2.62 -22.15
CA LYS A 85 6.43 -2.91 -22.28
C LYS A 85 7.01 -3.58 -21.03
N TYR A 86 6.60 -3.15 -19.84
CA TYR A 86 7.08 -3.74 -18.59
C TYR A 86 6.48 -5.11 -18.35
N TRP A 87 5.19 -5.30 -18.69
CA TRP A 87 4.55 -6.60 -18.64
C TRP A 87 5.28 -7.63 -19.51
N LYS A 88 5.55 -7.29 -20.77
CA LYS A 88 6.25 -8.18 -21.70
C LYS A 88 7.62 -8.60 -21.17
N ALA A 89 8.36 -7.66 -20.56
CA ALA A 89 9.64 -7.97 -19.94
C ALA A 89 9.49 -8.85 -18.69
N ALA A 90 8.48 -8.57 -17.85
CA ALA A 90 8.19 -9.37 -16.67
C ALA A 90 7.77 -10.79 -17.02
N ASP A 91 6.91 -10.98 -18.02
CA ASP A 91 6.45 -12.29 -18.49
C ASP A 91 7.61 -13.15 -19.04
N ALA A 92 8.55 -12.53 -19.76
CA ALA A 92 9.78 -13.20 -20.20
C ALA A 92 10.67 -13.63 -19.01
N LEU A 93 10.87 -12.75 -18.02
CA LEU A 93 11.63 -13.07 -16.80
C LEU A 93 10.92 -14.16 -15.97
N HIS A 94 9.60 -14.10 -15.88
CA HIS A 94 8.75 -15.10 -15.20
C HIS A 94 8.96 -16.48 -15.82
N THR A 95 8.82 -16.58 -17.14
CA THR A 95 9.05 -17.84 -17.88
C THR A 95 10.45 -18.38 -17.62
N SER A 96 11.48 -17.54 -17.74
CA SER A 96 12.87 -17.94 -17.49
C SER A 96 13.09 -18.42 -16.05
N LEU A 97 12.58 -17.70 -15.05
CA LEU A 97 12.72 -18.09 -13.65
C LEU A 97 12.05 -19.44 -13.35
N LEU A 98 10.83 -19.67 -13.86
CA LEU A 98 10.14 -20.94 -13.67
C LEU A 98 10.90 -22.12 -14.27
N GLU A 99 11.51 -21.96 -15.45
CA GLU A 99 12.37 -22.98 -16.05
C GLU A 99 13.58 -23.30 -15.18
N ARG A 100 14.26 -22.28 -14.65
CA ARG A 100 15.42 -22.44 -13.76
C ARG A 100 15.05 -23.19 -12.47
N VAL A 101 13.92 -22.83 -11.85
CA VAL A 101 13.40 -23.51 -10.65
C VAL A 101 13.07 -24.97 -10.95
N LYS A 102 12.38 -25.23 -12.07
CA LYS A 102 12.05 -26.59 -12.53
C LYS A 102 13.29 -27.45 -12.78
N ASN A 103 14.37 -26.85 -13.29
CA ASN A 103 15.64 -27.52 -13.55
C ASN A 103 16.50 -27.67 -12.28
N GLY A 104 16.07 -27.12 -11.13
CA GLY A 104 16.80 -27.19 -9.86
C GLY A 104 18.08 -26.37 -9.85
N GLU A 105 18.15 -25.29 -10.64
CA GLU A 105 19.34 -24.44 -10.71
C GLU A 105 19.60 -23.72 -9.39
N PRO A 106 20.84 -23.71 -8.86
CA PRO A 106 21.12 -23.06 -7.59
C PRO A 106 20.96 -21.53 -7.69
N LEU A 107 20.22 -20.96 -6.74
CA LEU A 107 20.07 -19.52 -6.56
C LEU A 107 20.77 -19.06 -5.29
N SER A 108 21.32 -17.84 -5.29
CA SER A 108 21.80 -17.20 -4.07
C SER A 108 20.61 -16.89 -3.13
N PRO A 109 20.87 -16.58 -1.84
CA PRO A 109 19.83 -16.08 -0.94
C PRO A 109 19.10 -14.83 -1.44
N GLU A 110 19.84 -13.89 -2.04
CA GLU A 110 19.34 -12.63 -2.60
C GLU A 110 18.48 -12.89 -3.85
N GLN A 111 18.89 -13.82 -4.71
CA GLN A 111 18.12 -14.27 -5.87
C GLN A 111 16.85 -15.00 -5.43
N THR A 112 16.93 -15.84 -4.41
CA THR A 112 15.75 -16.51 -3.83
C THR A 112 14.76 -15.48 -3.28
N TYR A 113 15.25 -14.47 -2.55
CA TYR A 113 14.40 -13.37 -2.04
C TYR A 113 13.72 -12.61 -3.17
N SER A 114 14.51 -12.11 -4.13
CA SER A 114 14.00 -11.28 -5.22
C SER A 114 13.06 -12.07 -6.13
N GLY A 115 13.39 -13.33 -6.42
CA GLY A 115 12.56 -14.24 -7.19
C GLY A 115 11.22 -14.51 -6.50
N ALA A 116 11.20 -14.76 -5.19
CA ALA A 116 9.96 -15.02 -4.46
C ALA A 116 9.05 -13.78 -4.41
N LEU A 117 9.63 -12.59 -4.19
CA LEU A 117 8.88 -11.34 -4.25
C LEU A 117 8.35 -11.07 -5.65
N PHE A 118 9.17 -11.28 -6.68
CA PHE A 118 8.76 -11.15 -8.08
C PHE A 118 7.62 -12.09 -8.45
N LEU A 119 7.72 -13.39 -8.14
CA LEU A 119 6.66 -14.36 -8.39
C LEU A 119 5.38 -14.01 -7.62
N SER A 120 5.50 -13.53 -6.38
CA SER A 120 4.33 -13.09 -5.60
C SER A 120 3.64 -11.88 -6.20
N LEU A 121 4.41 -10.88 -6.65
CA LEU A 121 3.88 -9.72 -7.36
C LEU A 121 3.23 -10.13 -8.69
N TYR A 122 3.83 -11.08 -9.40
CA TYR A 122 3.29 -11.65 -10.64
C TYR A 122 1.94 -12.33 -10.37
N SER A 123 1.89 -13.32 -9.48
CA SER A 123 0.65 -14.03 -9.09
C SER A 123 -0.45 -13.06 -8.65
N ALA A 124 -0.12 -12.08 -7.81
CA ALA A 124 -1.09 -11.07 -7.35
C ALA A 124 -1.56 -10.13 -8.48
N THR A 125 -0.83 -10.02 -9.57
CA THR A 125 -1.20 -9.18 -10.72
C THR A 125 -2.15 -9.91 -11.67
N VAL A 126 -1.97 -11.22 -11.83
CA VAL A 126 -2.80 -12.07 -12.70
C VAL A 126 -3.84 -12.90 -11.93
N HIS A 127 -3.98 -12.64 -10.63
CA HIS A 127 -4.96 -13.26 -9.74
C HIS A 127 -4.86 -14.79 -9.70
N GLU A 128 -3.63 -15.30 -9.80
CA GLU A 128 -3.31 -16.72 -9.71
C GLU A 128 -2.90 -17.10 -8.27
N ASP A 129 -2.81 -18.41 -8.01
CA ASP A 129 -2.28 -18.88 -6.73
C ASP A 129 -0.76 -18.64 -6.60
N PHE A 130 -0.24 -18.89 -5.40
CA PHE A 130 1.16 -18.62 -5.06
C PHE A 130 2.01 -19.91 -5.07
N ALA A 131 1.61 -20.94 -5.82
CA ALA A 131 2.32 -22.22 -5.87
C ALA A 131 3.77 -22.05 -6.34
N ALA A 132 4.03 -21.28 -7.40
CA ALA A 132 5.38 -21.03 -7.89
C ALA A 132 6.29 -20.37 -6.84
N THR A 133 5.74 -19.45 -6.05
CA THR A 133 6.47 -18.83 -4.91
C THR A 133 6.76 -19.87 -3.82
N SER A 134 5.77 -20.71 -3.49
CA SER A 134 5.94 -21.79 -2.52
C SER A 134 6.98 -22.81 -2.97
N ASP A 135 6.96 -23.18 -4.25
CA ASP A 135 7.92 -24.10 -4.85
C ASP A 135 9.33 -23.50 -4.76
N LEU A 136 9.54 -22.26 -5.19
CA LEU A 136 10.84 -21.59 -5.09
C LEU A 136 11.39 -21.59 -3.65
N LEU A 137 10.55 -21.31 -2.64
CA LEU A 137 10.95 -21.25 -1.24
C LEU A 137 11.10 -22.64 -0.56
N SER A 138 10.66 -23.72 -1.22
CA SER A 138 10.73 -25.09 -0.72
C SER A 138 11.81 -25.94 -1.44
N THR A 139 11.97 -25.76 -2.75
CA THR A 139 12.94 -26.48 -3.61
C THR A 139 14.36 -26.01 -3.38
N HIS A 140 14.55 -24.71 -3.19
CA HIS A 140 15.83 -24.14 -2.78
C HIS A 140 15.89 -24.08 -1.26
N ALA A 141 16.20 -25.24 -0.65
CA ALA A 141 17.05 -25.20 0.52
C ALA A 141 18.35 -24.54 0.05
N ILE A 142 18.44 -23.22 0.25
CA ILE A 142 19.67 -22.41 0.26
C ILE A 142 20.83 -23.37 0.38
N SER A 143 21.55 -23.58 -0.74
CA SER A 143 22.61 -24.57 -0.92
C SER A 143 22.84 -25.43 0.34
N ALA A 144 22.46 -26.71 0.31
CA ALA A 144 22.73 -27.64 1.41
C ALA A 144 24.23 -27.71 1.83
N LYS A 145 25.13 -27.02 1.11
CA LYS A 145 26.55 -26.82 1.44
C LYS A 145 26.84 -25.56 2.27
N THR A 146 25.88 -24.66 2.45
CA THR A 146 25.97 -23.43 3.25
C THR A 146 24.69 -23.24 4.05
N LYS A 147 24.58 -23.93 5.19
CA LYS A 147 23.66 -23.58 6.30
C LYS A 147 24.05 -22.22 6.90
N SER A 148 23.98 -21.16 6.09
CA SER A 148 24.34 -19.81 6.50
C SER A 148 23.13 -19.13 7.11
N LYS A 149 23.30 -18.56 8.30
CA LYS A 149 22.27 -17.76 8.96
C LYS A 149 21.85 -16.53 8.12
N SER A 150 22.69 -16.10 7.17
CA SER A 150 22.38 -15.04 6.21
C SER A 150 21.20 -15.41 5.31
N ALA A 151 21.13 -16.66 4.90
CA ALA A 151 20.09 -17.10 4.00
C ALA A 151 18.74 -17.33 4.69
N ASP A 152 18.75 -17.71 5.97
CA ASP A 152 17.54 -17.73 6.79
C ASP A 152 16.92 -16.32 6.87
N ALA A 153 17.74 -15.26 6.97
CA ALA A 153 17.25 -13.88 7.01
C ALA A 153 16.54 -13.48 5.70
N TRP A 154 17.16 -13.75 4.55
CA TRP A 154 16.56 -13.50 3.24
C TRP A 154 15.28 -14.30 3.00
N LYS A 155 15.24 -15.58 3.41
CA LYS A 155 14.02 -16.39 3.34
C LYS A 155 12.90 -15.84 4.23
N MET A 156 13.21 -15.37 5.45
CA MET A 156 12.21 -14.70 6.29
C MET A 156 11.65 -13.45 5.62
N ALA A 157 12.50 -12.59 5.05
CA ALA A 157 12.05 -11.42 4.31
C ALA A 157 11.16 -11.79 3.12
N ALA A 158 11.55 -12.83 2.36
CA ALA A 158 10.79 -13.33 1.22
C ALA A 158 9.38 -13.78 1.63
N ILE A 159 9.28 -14.56 2.72
CA ILE A 159 8.00 -15.03 3.24
C ILE A 159 7.12 -13.85 3.67
N VAL A 160 7.68 -12.88 4.40
CA VAL A 160 6.93 -11.73 4.91
C VAL A 160 6.41 -10.84 3.79
N ASP A 161 7.24 -10.56 2.78
CA ASP A 161 6.84 -9.74 1.64
C ASP A 161 5.83 -10.49 0.73
N SER A 162 5.98 -11.80 0.57
CA SER A 162 5.01 -12.64 -0.16
C SER A 162 3.65 -12.68 0.54
N LEU A 163 3.62 -12.81 1.86
CA LEU A 163 2.39 -12.80 2.66
C LEU A 163 1.60 -11.49 2.54
N GLU A 164 2.27 -10.38 2.24
CA GLU A 164 1.61 -9.08 2.04
C GLU A 164 0.81 -9.04 0.72
N MET A 165 1.23 -9.82 -0.28
CA MET A 165 0.56 -9.93 -1.60
C MET A 165 -0.57 -10.96 -1.59
N MET A 166 -0.58 -11.90 -0.65
CA MET A 166 -1.58 -12.95 -0.56
C MET A 166 -2.88 -12.45 0.07
N SER A 167 -4.01 -12.75 -0.58
CA SER A 167 -5.33 -12.69 0.08
C SER A 167 -5.36 -13.59 1.31
N ILE A 168 -6.20 -13.28 2.28
CA ILE A 168 -6.44 -14.15 3.44
C ILE A 168 -6.98 -15.53 3.05
N MET A 169 -7.56 -15.64 1.85
CA MET A 169 -8.11 -16.90 1.30
C MET A 169 -7.09 -17.69 0.46
N SER A 170 -5.88 -17.17 0.24
CA SER A 170 -4.87 -17.86 -0.58
C SER A 170 -4.48 -19.22 0.03
N PRO A 171 -4.51 -20.33 -0.73
CA PRO A 171 -4.25 -21.67 -0.19
C PRO A 171 -2.86 -21.84 0.45
N GLN A 172 -1.85 -21.13 -0.05
CA GLN A 172 -0.47 -21.20 0.44
C GLN A 172 -0.22 -20.37 1.71
N ARG A 173 -1.15 -19.50 2.10
CA ARG A 173 -0.94 -18.49 3.16
C ARG A 173 -0.61 -19.12 4.51
N ASP A 174 -1.35 -20.15 4.91
CA ASP A 174 -1.14 -20.82 6.20
C ASP A 174 0.22 -21.52 6.28
N GLY A 175 0.70 -22.07 5.15
CA GLY A 175 2.03 -22.65 5.04
C GLY A 175 3.13 -21.61 5.28
N PHE A 176 3.01 -20.44 4.66
CA PHE A 176 3.95 -19.33 4.84
C PHE A 176 3.94 -18.80 6.27
N LEU A 177 2.76 -18.64 6.88
CA LEU A 177 2.62 -18.24 8.28
C LEU A 177 3.24 -19.27 9.24
N GLY A 178 3.05 -20.55 8.99
CA GLY A 178 3.63 -21.64 9.76
C GLY A 178 5.16 -21.63 9.71
N GLU A 179 5.73 -21.53 8.51
CA GLU A 179 7.18 -21.47 8.30
C GLU A 179 7.80 -20.23 8.95
N LEU A 180 7.19 -19.05 8.79
CA LEU A 180 7.65 -17.81 9.42
C LEU A 180 7.72 -17.94 10.95
N LYS A 181 6.68 -18.49 11.57
CA LYS A 181 6.63 -18.71 13.02
C LYS A 181 7.71 -19.68 13.49
N ARG A 182 7.93 -20.76 12.74
CA ARG A 182 8.99 -21.74 13.01
C ARG A 182 10.38 -21.08 12.95
N MET A 183 10.68 -20.34 11.88
CA MET A 183 11.94 -19.63 11.72
C MET A 183 12.16 -18.57 12.81
N ALA A 184 11.12 -17.83 13.18
CA ALA A 184 11.19 -16.82 14.24
C ALA A 184 11.53 -17.41 15.62
N VAL A 185 11.17 -18.67 15.90
CA VAL A 185 11.55 -19.36 17.14
C VAL A 185 12.98 -19.89 17.06
N GLU A 186 13.33 -20.56 15.96
CA GLU A 186 14.62 -21.26 15.84
C GLU A 186 15.82 -20.32 15.59
N LYS A 187 15.61 -19.13 15.04
CA LYS A 187 16.67 -18.30 14.43
C LYS A 187 16.91 -16.96 15.14
N GLN A 188 16.54 -16.82 16.42
CA GLN A 188 16.70 -15.58 17.19
C GLN A 188 18.15 -15.22 17.57
N SER A 189 19.11 -16.12 17.37
CA SER A 189 20.51 -15.88 17.77
C SER A 189 21.10 -14.65 17.08
N ALA A 190 21.98 -13.92 17.78
CA ALA A 190 22.75 -12.84 17.18
C ALA A 190 23.52 -13.31 15.94
N LEU A 191 23.54 -12.45 14.91
CA LEU A 191 24.25 -12.66 13.66
C LEU A 191 25.50 -11.79 13.67
N ASN A 192 26.64 -12.34 13.22
CA ASN A 192 27.89 -11.59 13.03
C ASN A 192 27.99 -10.98 11.62
N ASP A 193 26.89 -11.01 10.87
CA ASP A 193 26.75 -10.49 9.51
C ASP A 193 25.78 -9.28 9.57
N PRO A 194 26.27 -8.04 9.33
CA PRO A 194 25.46 -6.84 9.35
C PRO A 194 24.33 -6.83 8.31
N ILE A 195 24.53 -7.40 7.12
CA ILE A 195 23.50 -7.47 6.06
C ILE A 195 22.38 -8.38 6.52
N ALA A 196 22.72 -9.62 6.88
CA ALA A 196 21.75 -10.59 7.39
C ALA A 196 20.98 -10.09 8.63
N SER A 197 21.66 -9.36 9.52
CA SER A 197 21.03 -8.76 10.70
C SER A 197 19.96 -7.75 10.31
N ARG A 198 20.26 -6.86 9.34
CA ARG A 198 19.31 -5.86 8.85
C ARG A 198 18.11 -6.50 8.17
N VAL A 199 18.34 -7.48 7.29
CA VAL A 199 17.26 -8.20 6.59
C VAL A 199 16.36 -8.97 7.56
N ARG A 200 16.93 -9.65 8.55
CA ARG A 200 16.16 -10.35 9.58
C ARG A 200 15.33 -9.37 10.41
N ASP A 201 15.94 -8.27 10.87
CA ASP A 201 15.26 -7.31 11.72
C ASP A 201 14.14 -6.58 10.94
N TYR A 202 14.35 -6.29 9.65
CA TYR A 202 13.30 -5.86 8.73
C TYR A 202 12.13 -6.85 8.70
N ALA A 203 12.42 -8.11 8.39
CA ALA A 203 11.39 -9.15 8.25
C ALA A 203 10.60 -9.33 9.56
N VAL A 204 11.28 -9.37 10.71
CA VAL A 204 10.63 -9.52 12.02
C VAL A 204 9.80 -8.29 12.37
N LEU A 205 10.31 -7.07 12.19
CA LEU A 205 9.55 -5.85 12.49
C LEU A 205 8.31 -5.73 11.59
N LYS A 206 8.44 -6.00 10.29
CA LYS A 206 7.33 -6.00 9.33
C LYS A 206 6.29 -7.08 9.66
N ALA A 207 6.74 -8.30 9.94
CA ALA A 207 5.87 -9.40 10.34
C ALA A 207 5.12 -9.11 11.64
N VAL A 208 5.79 -8.48 12.61
CA VAL A 208 5.13 -8.02 13.83
C VAL A 208 4.10 -6.95 13.49
N ARG A 209 4.46 -5.90 12.75
CA ARG A 209 3.57 -4.79 12.36
C ARG A 209 2.30 -5.29 11.67
N LEU A 210 2.42 -6.23 10.75
CA LEU A 210 1.31 -6.82 9.99
C LEU A 210 0.57 -7.96 10.75
N GLY A 211 0.98 -8.27 11.98
CA GLY A 211 0.32 -9.26 12.84
C GLY A 211 0.59 -10.72 12.47
N TYR A 212 1.64 -11.00 11.69
CA TYR A 212 2.06 -12.36 11.33
C TYR A 212 2.89 -13.01 12.46
N LEU A 213 3.61 -12.19 13.23
CA LEU A 213 4.34 -12.59 14.43
C LEU A 213 3.81 -11.88 15.69
N PRO A 214 3.96 -12.48 16.89
CA PRO A 214 3.52 -11.87 18.14
C PRO A 214 4.21 -10.54 18.46
N LYS A 215 3.48 -9.61 19.10
CA LYS A 215 4.01 -8.30 19.55
C LYS A 215 5.26 -8.41 20.45
N SER A 216 5.43 -9.53 21.16
CA SER A 216 6.57 -9.77 22.06
C SER A 216 7.93 -9.73 21.35
N TYR A 217 7.98 -9.95 20.03
CA TYR A 217 9.20 -9.86 19.24
C TYR A 217 9.68 -8.43 19.01
N GLN A 218 8.82 -7.42 19.17
CA GLN A 218 9.12 -6.05 18.74
C GLN A 218 10.25 -5.41 19.55
N ALA A 219 10.17 -5.43 20.89
CA ALA A 219 11.04 -4.61 21.73
C ALA A 219 12.53 -4.98 21.60
N ALA A 220 12.83 -6.29 21.60
CA ALA A 220 14.20 -6.78 21.43
C ALA A 220 14.72 -6.49 20.01
N THR A 221 13.90 -6.75 18.98
CA THR A 221 14.28 -6.51 17.58
C THR A 221 14.50 -5.02 17.31
N LEU A 222 13.63 -4.14 17.82
CA LEU A 222 13.77 -2.69 17.65
C LEU A 222 15.04 -2.16 18.33
N LYS A 223 15.44 -2.73 19.47
CA LYS A 223 16.69 -2.38 20.13
C LYS A 223 17.90 -2.76 19.27
N ALA A 224 17.90 -3.96 18.69
CA ALA A 224 18.95 -4.41 17.78
C ALA A 224 18.99 -3.55 16.50
N ALA A 225 17.85 -3.40 15.82
CA ALA A 225 17.71 -2.60 14.60
C ALA A 225 18.24 -1.16 14.74
N LYS A 226 17.95 -0.48 15.87
CA LYS A 226 18.42 0.89 16.12
C LYS A 226 19.95 0.99 16.21
N SER A 227 20.64 -0.06 16.67
CA SER A 227 22.11 -0.09 16.69
C SER A 227 22.72 -0.20 15.28
N LEU A 228 21.99 -0.81 14.34
CA LEU A 228 22.41 -0.99 12.96
C LEU A 228 22.08 0.23 12.07
N HIS A 229 21.05 1.01 12.43
CA HIS A 229 20.65 2.20 11.67
C HIS A 229 21.68 3.34 11.70
N GLY A 230 22.56 3.38 12.71
CA GLY A 230 23.61 4.40 12.83
C GLY A 230 24.95 4.02 12.20
N ALA A 231 25.10 2.80 11.66
CA ALA A 231 26.34 2.35 11.05
C ALA A 231 26.51 2.96 9.64
N ALA A 232 27.71 3.43 9.31
CA ALA A 232 28.02 4.00 8.00
C ALA A 232 27.80 2.96 6.89
N VAL A 233 27.12 3.38 5.82
CA VAL A 233 27.03 2.66 4.54
C VAL A 233 27.80 3.52 3.54
N ASP A 234 29.00 3.08 3.15
CA ASP A 234 29.86 3.73 2.16
C ASP A 234 29.29 3.67 0.73
N ALA A 235 28.18 4.35 0.45
CA ALA A 235 27.54 4.35 -0.87
C ALA A 235 28.44 4.82 -2.05
N LYS A 236 29.66 5.30 -1.79
CA LYS A 236 30.58 5.85 -2.79
C LYS A 236 31.57 4.81 -3.36
N GLY A 237 31.53 3.56 -2.91
CA GLY A 237 32.36 2.47 -3.45
C GLY A 237 31.80 1.05 -3.32
N GLN A 238 30.48 0.86 -3.13
CA GLN A 238 29.95 -0.25 -2.32
C GLN A 238 29.03 -1.32 -2.94
N ASP A 239 29.00 -2.42 -2.18
CA ASP A 239 28.04 -3.52 -2.14
C ASP A 239 26.57 -3.04 -2.06
N MET A 240 25.86 -3.17 -3.18
CA MET A 240 24.44 -2.81 -3.33
C MET A 240 23.49 -3.63 -2.43
N THR A 241 23.95 -4.78 -1.96
CA THR A 241 23.19 -5.65 -1.04
C THR A 241 23.08 -5.00 0.35
N GLU A 242 24.15 -4.39 0.84
CA GLU A 242 24.13 -3.69 2.13
C GLU A 242 23.20 -2.47 2.08
N ALA A 243 23.25 -1.70 0.98
CA ALA A 243 22.38 -0.56 0.79
C ALA A 243 20.90 -0.96 0.78
N ALA A 244 20.55 -2.02 0.04
CA ALA A 244 19.20 -2.58 0.01
C ALA A 244 18.69 -2.98 1.40
N ALA A 245 19.48 -3.80 2.12
CA ALA A 245 19.14 -4.27 3.45
C ALA A 245 18.95 -3.11 4.45
N ALA A 246 19.75 -2.05 4.31
CA ALA A 246 19.63 -0.88 5.17
C ALA A 246 18.39 -0.02 4.87
N MET A 247 18.03 0.17 3.60
CA MET A 247 16.79 0.85 3.20
C MET A 247 15.54 0.05 3.63
N MET A 248 15.54 -1.27 3.45
CA MET A 248 14.48 -2.13 3.98
C MET A 248 14.33 -1.97 5.49
N LEU A 249 15.41 -2.06 6.27
CA LEU A 249 15.33 -1.89 7.73
C LEU A 249 14.85 -0.48 8.11
N SER A 250 15.35 0.55 7.42
CA SER A 250 14.97 1.95 7.63
C SER A 250 13.48 2.17 7.44
N SER A 251 12.88 1.57 6.41
CA SER A 251 11.44 1.68 6.13
C SER A 251 10.56 1.16 7.28
N GLU A 252 10.98 0.12 8.00
CA GLU A 252 10.27 -0.38 9.19
C GLU A 252 10.57 0.43 10.46
N LEU A 253 11.79 0.96 10.59
CA LEU A 253 12.14 1.86 11.70
C LEU A 253 11.33 3.17 11.65
N ASP A 254 11.06 3.69 10.46
CA ASP A 254 10.20 4.86 10.22
C ASP A 254 8.74 4.62 10.64
N GLN A 255 8.31 3.36 10.70
CA GLN A 255 6.96 2.94 11.06
C GLN A 255 6.84 2.43 12.50
N ALA A 256 7.96 2.15 13.16
CA ALA A 256 7.99 1.48 14.46
C ALA A 256 7.21 2.20 15.57
N GLY A 257 7.12 3.53 15.51
CA GLY A 257 6.38 4.34 16.51
C GLY A 257 4.86 4.14 16.47
N THR A 258 4.32 3.73 15.32
CA THR A 258 2.87 3.55 15.11
C THR A 258 2.47 2.08 14.92
N ALA A 259 3.43 1.21 14.62
CA ALA A 259 3.23 -0.16 14.14
C ALA A 259 2.29 -1.06 14.97
N LEU A 260 2.11 -0.80 16.27
CA LEU A 260 1.29 -1.64 17.16
C LEU A 260 -0.03 -1.00 17.60
N LEU A 261 -0.33 0.21 17.14
CA LEU A 261 -1.43 1.03 17.68
C LEU A 261 -2.82 0.51 17.32
N ALA A 262 -2.97 -0.28 16.25
CA ALA A 262 -4.27 -0.73 15.76
C ALA A 262 -4.28 -2.14 15.15
N GLN A 263 -3.43 -3.06 15.62
CA GLN A 263 -3.33 -4.42 15.08
C GLN A 263 -4.56 -5.31 15.24
N ASP A 264 -5.42 -4.95 16.19
CA ASP A 264 -6.72 -5.58 16.43
C ASP A 264 -7.81 -5.03 15.48
N LYS A 265 -7.53 -3.95 14.74
CA LYS A 265 -8.50 -3.31 13.86
C LYS A 265 -8.44 -3.86 12.44
N VAL A 266 -9.61 -3.97 11.83
CA VAL A 266 -9.80 -4.40 10.43
C VAL A 266 -10.46 -3.25 9.67
N VAL A 267 -9.91 -2.93 8.51
CA VAL A 267 -10.36 -1.86 7.62
C VAL A 267 -10.84 -2.49 6.33
N ALA A 268 -12.15 -2.43 6.12
CA ALA A 268 -12.82 -2.99 4.96
C ALA A 268 -12.99 -1.93 3.87
N MET A 269 -12.58 -2.26 2.64
CA MET A 269 -12.97 -1.52 1.43
C MET A 269 -14.21 -2.16 0.81
N ASP A 270 -15.16 -1.34 0.39
CA ASP A 270 -16.26 -1.79 -0.44
C ASP A 270 -15.76 -2.29 -1.81
N ALA A 271 -16.24 -3.47 -2.18
CA ALA A 271 -16.10 -4.04 -3.50
C ALA A 271 -17.46 -4.55 -4.03
N TRP A 272 -18.57 -4.14 -3.41
CA TRP A 272 -19.92 -4.50 -3.81
C TRP A 272 -20.61 -3.36 -4.57
N PHE A 273 -20.71 -2.17 -3.97
CA PHE A 273 -21.33 -1.00 -4.60
C PHE A 273 -20.41 -0.32 -5.61
N ASN A 274 -19.10 -0.33 -5.36
CA ASN A 274 -18.07 -0.07 -6.36
C ASN A 274 -17.37 -1.39 -6.71
N SER A 275 -17.85 -2.04 -7.77
CA SER A 275 -17.41 -3.37 -8.22
C SER A 275 -16.86 -3.35 -9.65
N GLN A 276 -16.24 -2.23 -10.04
CA GLN A 276 -15.62 -2.06 -11.35
C GLN A 276 -14.56 -3.13 -11.61
N ARG A 277 -14.54 -3.65 -12.84
CA ARG A 277 -13.63 -4.70 -13.28
C ARG A 277 -12.81 -4.29 -14.48
N ARG A 278 -11.55 -4.69 -14.50
CA ARG A 278 -10.65 -4.58 -15.65
C ARG A 278 -10.06 -5.94 -15.96
N LYS A 279 -9.68 -6.12 -17.23
CA LYS A 279 -8.89 -7.28 -17.64
C LYS A 279 -7.47 -7.15 -17.11
N ASP A 280 -6.99 -8.19 -16.46
CA ASP A 280 -5.57 -8.37 -16.20
C ASP A 280 -4.84 -8.81 -17.48
N PRO A 281 -3.49 -8.92 -17.47
CA PRO A 281 -2.73 -9.34 -18.64
C PRO A 281 -3.04 -10.72 -19.20
N HIS A 282 -3.60 -11.62 -18.39
CA HIS A 282 -4.03 -12.95 -18.81
C HIS A 282 -5.48 -12.95 -19.32
N GLY A 283 -6.19 -11.81 -19.24
CA GLY A 283 -7.57 -11.65 -19.68
C GLY A 283 -8.61 -12.03 -18.62
N ASN A 284 -8.20 -12.28 -17.37
CA ASN A 284 -9.13 -12.51 -16.27
C ASN A 284 -9.74 -11.19 -15.81
N GLU A 285 -10.97 -11.24 -15.29
CA GLU A 285 -11.61 -10.07 -14.69
C GLU A 285 -11.10 -9.86 -13.26
N ALA A 286 -10.61 -8.66 -12.99
CA ALA A 286 -10.09 -8.25 -11.69
C ALA A 286 -10.79 -6.99 -11.19
N LEU A 287 -11.07 -6.92 -9.89
CA LEU A 287 -11.52 -5.68 -9.26
C LEU A 287 -10.42 -4.62 -9.37
N PHE A 288 -10.80 -3.37 -9.60
CA PHE A 288 -9.89 -2.23 -9.59
C PHE A 288 -10.63 -0.98 -9.15
N HIS A 289 -9.92 0.15 -9.11
CA HIS A 289 -10.47 1.47 -8.78
C HIS A 289 -10.83 1.58 -7.29
N TYR A 290 -10.03 2.36 -6.57
CA TYR A 290 -10.11 2.59 -5.12
C TYR A 290 -9.93 1.33 -4.24
N LYS A 291 -9.40 0.24 -4.81
CA LYS A 291 -9.10 -1.01 -4.08
C LYS A 291 -7.73 -0.95 -3.39
N TRP A 292 -7.58 -1.74 -2.33
CA TRP A 292 -6.35 -1.71 -1.51
C TRP A 292 -5.14 -2.30 -2.23
N ASP A 293 -5.36 -3.22 -3.16
CA ASP A 293 -4.34 -3.92 -3.94
C ASP A 293 -4.16 -3.37 -5.36
N ASP A 294 -4.93 -2.35 -5.75
CA ASP A 294 -4.73 -1.60 -7.00
C ASP A 294 -3.58 -0.60 -6.80
N ASP A 295 -2.41 -0.89 -7.39
CA ASP A 295 -1.24 -0.01 -7.37
C ASP A 295 -1.26 1.01 -8.52
N ALA A 296 -2.18 0.88 -9.48
CA ALA A 296 -2.31 1.84 -10.57
C ALA A 296 -2.83 3.19 -10.05
N ASP A 297 -2.77 4.22 -10.91
CA ASP A 297 -3.22 5.58 -10.55
C ASP A 297 -4.64 5.61 -9.97
N SER A 298 -5.55 4.73 -10.41
CA SER A 298 -6.93 4.59 -9.92
C SER A 298 -7.07 4.01 -8.51
N GLY A 299 -6.03 3.38 -7.98
CA GLY A 299 -6.11 2.57 -6.78
C GLY A 299 -5.90 3.31 -5.46
N PHE A 300 -6.11 2.62 -4.35
CA PHE A 300 -5.94 3.12 -2.99
C PHE A 300 -4.78 2.44 -2.25
N SER A 301 -3.84 1.81 -2.94
CA SER A 301 -2.76 1.07 -2.26
C SER A 301 -1.91 1.94 -1.33
N PHE A 302 -1.65 3.22 -1.68
CA PHE A 302 -0.99 4.15 -0.76
C PHE A 302 -1.86 4.50 0.45
N PHE A 303 -3.16 4.69 0.27
CA PHE A 303 -4.05 4.92 1.40
C PHE A 303 -4.15 3.69 2.32
N GLY A 304 -4.17 2.48 1.75
CA GLY A 304 -4.05 1.22 2.50
C GLY A 304 -2.75 1.13 3.30
N ARG A 305 -1.62 1.59 2.74
CA ARG A 305 -0.34 1.68 3.45
C ARG A 305 -0.42 2.63 4.66
N ALA A 306 -1.20 3.71 4.57
CA ALA A 306 -1.43 4.61 5.70
C ALA A 306 -2.09 3.90 6.89
N PHE A 307 -3.03 2.97 6.65
CA PHE A 307 -3.60 2.11 7.69
C PHE A 307 -2.62 1.04 8.20
N ARG A 308 -1.91 0.34 7.30
CA ARG A 308 -0.91 -0.68 7.66
C ARG A 308 0.27 -0.12 8.47
N ARG A 309 0.56 1.18 8.37
CA ARG A 309 1.52 1.88 9.24
C ARG A 309 1.14 1.83 10.72
N TYR A 310 -0.15 1.73 11.04
CA TYR A 310 -0.67 1.55 12.40
C TYR A 310 -0.83 0.07 12.79
N GLY A 311 -0.48 -0.84 11.88
CA GLY A 311 -0.64 -2.28 12.03
C GLY A 311 -2.04 -2.81 11.72
N ALA A 312 -2.96 -1.96 11.26
CA ALA A 312 -4.32 -2.38 10.92
C ALA A 312 -4.32 -3.37 9.75
N LYS A 313 -5.29 -4.29 9.78
CA LYS A 313 -5.52 -5.27 8.72
C LYS A 313 -6.43 -4.68 7.66
N LEU A 314 -6.15 -4.98 6.39
CA LEU A 314 -6.99 -4.59 5.27
C LEU A 314 -7.78 -5.81 4.77
N THR A 315 -9.03 -5.57 4.39
CA THR A 315 -9.89 -6.56 3.74
C THR A 315 -10.80 -5.86 2.74
N GLU A 316 -11.47 -6.64 1.91
CA GLU A 316 -12.52 -6.16 1.00
C GLU A 316 -13.84 -6.85 1.32
N VAL A 317 -14.95 -6.18 1.02
CA VAL A 317 -16.32 -6.70 1.12
C VAL A 317 -16.84 -6.86 -0.31
N VAL A 318 -16.70 -8.08 -0.85
CA VAL A 318 -17.01 -8.42 -2.25
C VAL A 318 -18.46 -8.89 -2.47
N ASP A 319 -19.19 -9.11 -1.37
CA ASP A 319 -20.59 -9.53 -1.35
C ASP A 319 -21.47 -8.43 -0.73
N GLU A 320 -22.79 -8.55 -0.81
CA GLU A 320 -23.76 -7.62 -0.19
C GLU A 320 -23.38 -7.33 1.28
N PRO A 321 -23.27 -6.05 1.71
CA PRO A 321 -22.73 -5.68 3.02
C PRO A 321 -23.73 -5.87 4.15
N THR A 322 -24.00 -7.14 4.46
CA THR A 322 -24.82 -7.53 5.60
C THR A 322 -24.09 -7.23 6.92
N TYR A 323 -24.84 -7.17 8.03
CA TYR A 323 -24.24 -7.03 9.36
C TYR A 323 -23.20 -8.13 9.65
N GLU A 324 -23.47 -9.37 9.21
CA GLU A 324 -22.56 -10.50 9.41
C GLU A 324 -21.25 -10.36 8.63
N HIS A 325 -21.28 -9.77 7.44
CA HIS A 325 -20.07 -9.46 6.67
C HIS A 325 -19.26 -8.32 7.30
N LEU A 326 -19.95 -7.34 7.92
CA LEU A 326 -19.30 -6.16 8.50
C LEU A 326 -18.87 -6.33 9.97
N LYS A 327 -19.41 -7.29 10.73
CA LYS A 327 -19.20 -7.39 12.20
C LYS A 327 -17.73 -7.49 12.64
N ASN A 328 -16.84 -7.96 11.78
CA ASN A 328 -15.41 -8.07 12.06
C ASN A 328 -14.61 -6.85 11.57
N ALA A 329 -15.20 -5.98 10.75
CA ALA A 329 -14.62 -4.72 10.33
C ALA A 329 -14.80 -3.66 11.42
N SER A 330 -13.74 -2.91 11.68
CA SER A 330 -13.75 -1.74 12.57
C SER A 330 -14.06 -0.46 11.81
N VAL A 331 -13.58 -0.39 10.57
CA VAL A 331 -13.81 0.70 9.62
C VAL A 331 -14.31 0.11 8.31
N TYR A 332 -15.29 0.72 7.69
CA TYR A 332 -15.82 0.33 6.38
C TYR A 332 -15.88 1.54 5.47
N PHE A 333 -15.30 1.41 4.28
CA PHE A 333 -15.30 2.44 3.24
C PHE A 333 -16.33 2.12 2.18
N ILE A 334 -17.14 3.11 1.81
CA ILE A 334 -17.94 3.10 0.57
C ILE A 334 -17.41 4.24 -0.29
N VAL A 335 -16.88 3.93 -1.47
CA VAL A 335 -16.14 4.88 -2.29
C VAL A 335 -16.68 4.89 -3.71
N SER A 336 -17.21 6.03 -4.14
CA SER A 336 -17.73 6.29 -5.48
C SER A 336 -18.58 5.13 -6.04
N PRO A 337 -19.73 4.79 -5.42
CA PRO A 337 -20.63 3.74 -5.91
C PRO A 337 -20.93 3.84 -7.41
N ASP A 338 -21.02 2.69 -8.06
CA ASP A 338 -21.01 2.62 -9.52
C ASP A 338 -22.28 3.15 -10.17
N ILE A 339 -22.08 3.76 -11.34
CA ILE A 339 -23.13 4.11 -12.29
C ILE A 339 -23.04 3.19 -13.52
N PRO A 340 -24.10 3.08 -14.36
CA PRO A 340 -24.10 2.25 -15.56
C PRO A 340 -22.93 2.48 -16.52
N ALA A 341 -22.37 3.70 -16.55
CA ALA A 341 -21.23 4.06 -17.40
C ALA A 341 -19.89 3.48 -16.91
N LYS A 342 -19.79 3.07 -15.64
CA LYS A 342 -18.59 2.48 -15.02
C LYS A 342 -18.74 0.98 -14.81
N ASN A 343 -19.95 0.53 -14.49
CA ASN A 343 -20.31 -0.86 -14.31
C ASN A 343 -21.70 -1.07 -14.96
N PRO A 344 -21.84 -1.93 -15.98
CA PRO A 344 -23.11 -2.12 -16.69
C PRO A 344 -24.21 -2.74 -15.81
N ASP A 345 -23.84 -3.38 -14.69
CA ASP A 345 -24.77 -3.97 -13.72
C ASP A 345 -24.42 -3.48 -12.30
N PRO A 346 -24.66 -2.18 -11.99
CA PRO A 346 -24.26 -1.61 -10.72
C PRO A 346 -25.16 -2.13 -9.59
N HIS A 347 -24.55 -2.50 -8.47
CA HIS A 347 -25.28 -2.83 -7.25
C HIS A 347 -25.65 -1.53 -6.52
N TYR A 348 -26.94 -1.19 -6.50
CA TYR A 348 -27.41 -0.02 -5.77
C TYR A 348 -27.73 -0.34 -4.31
N VAL A 349 -27.46 0.62 -3.43
CA VAL A 349 -27.85 0.58 -2.02
C VAL A 349 -29.37 0.38 -1.91
N ASN A 350 -29.79 -0.61 -1.14
CA ASN A 350 -31.20 -0.89 -0.90
C ASN A 350 -31.55 -0.77 0.60
N ALA A 351 -32.85 -0.91 0.93
CA ALA A 351 -33.32 -0.73 2.30
C ALA A 351 -32.67 -1.70 3.32
N LYS A 352 -32.33 -2.93 2.91
CA LYS A 352 -31.65 -3.92 3.77
C LYS A 352 -30.22 -3.51 4.06
N ASP A 353 -29.50 -3.00 3.05
CA ASP A 353 -28.15 -2.46 3.23
C ASP A 353 -28.17 -1.29 4.22
N VAL A 354 -29.14 -0.38 4.06
CA VAL A 354 -29.32 0.76 4.96
C VAL A 354 -29.53 0.28 6.40
N GLU A 355 -30.38 -0.71 6.63
CA GLU A 355 -30.59 -1.29 7.97
C GLU A 355 -29.32 -1.94 8.53
N ALA A 356 -28.67 -2.79 7.75
CA ALA A 356 -27.47 -3.52 8.16
C ALA A 356 -26.31 -2.59 8.52
N ILE A 357 -25.99 -1.64 7.63
CA ILE A 357 -24.89 -0.68 7.81
C ILE A 357 -25.21 0.28 8.97
N THR A 358 -26.44 0.82 9.04
CA THR A 358 -26.83 1.70 10.15
C THR A 358 -26.72 1.00 11.50
N LYS A 359 -27.14 -0.28 11.58
CA LYS A 359 -27.00 -1.09 12.78
C LYS A 359 -25.52 -1.30 13.14
N TRP A 360 -24.68 -1.66 12.17
CA TRP A 360 -23.24 -1.85 12.39
C TRP A 360 -22.55 -0.56 12.88
N VAL A 361 -22.87 0.60 12.30
CA VAL A 361 -22.38 1.90 12.78
C VAL A 361 -22.86 2.15 14.22
N SER A 362 -24.15 1.95 14.50
CA SER A 362 -24.72 2.08 15.85
C SER A 362 -23.95 1.27 16.89
N ASP A 363 -23.48 0.07 16.52
CA ASP A 363 -22.78 -0.86 17.41
C ASP A 363 -21.30 -0.53 17.62
N GLY A 364 -20.74 0.44 16.87
CA GLY A 364 -19.38 0.94 17.08
C GLY A 364 -18.53 1.07 15.80
N GLY A 365 -19.08 0.67 14.65
CA GLY A 365 -18.42 0.78 13.36
C GLY A 365 -18.15 2.22 12.93
N VAL A 366 -17.08 2.42 12.16
CA VAL A 366 -16.75 3.70 11.53
C VAL A 366 -16.99 3.59 10.03
N LEU A 367 -18.05 4.24 9.55
CA LEU A 367 -18.35 4.32 8.12
C LEU A 367 -17.64 5.55 7.52
N ILE A 368 -16.89 5.36 6.45
CA ILE A 368 -16.31 6.46 5.67
C ILE A 368 -16.90 6.38 4.25
N MET A 369 -17.62 7.42 3.86
CA MET A 369 -18.22 7.56 2.54
C MET A 369 -17.45 8.62 1.76
N MET A 370 -16.89 8.24 0.61
CA MET A 370 -16.23 9.16 -0.31
C MET A 370 -17.03 9.16 -1.62
N MET A 371 -17.74 10.23 -1.89
CA MET A 371 -18.50 10.43 -3.14
C MET A 371 -17.62 11.12 -4.17
N ASN A 372 -18.15 11.34 -5.37
CA ASN A 372 -17.48 12.02 -6.48
C ASN A 372 -18.46 13.03 -7.10
N ASP A 373 -18.13 13.72 -8.20
CA ASP A 373 -19.10 14.55 -8.90
C ASP A 373 -20.27 13.74 -9.51
N VAL A 374 -21.29 14.48 -9.94
CA VAL A 374 -22.53 13.98 -10.57
C VAL A 374 -22.33 13.01 -11.74
N HIS A 375 -21.17 13.01 -12.40
CA HIS A 375 -20.89 12.13 -13.55
C HIS A 375 -20.14 10.85 -13.20
N ASN A 376 -19.67 10.68 -11.96
CA ASN A 376 -18.77 9.59 -11.61
C ASN A 376 -19.25 8.69 -10.46
N THR A 377 -20.32 9.07 -9.74
CA THR A 377 -20.87 8.25 -8.66
C THR A 377 -22.40 8.21 -8.65
N GLU A 378 -22.96 7.13 -8.11
CA GLU A 378 -24.41 7.00 -7.88
C GLU A 378 -24.82 7.77 -6.62
N PHE A 379 -25.81 8.67 -6.72
CA PHE A 379 -26.24 9.49 -5.59
C PHE A 379 -27.59 9.08 -4.98
N VAL A 380 -28.53 8.61 -5.80
CA VAL A 380 -29.94 8.50 -5.40
C VAL A 380 -30.10 7.46 -4.29
N HIS A 381 -29.55 6.27 -4.52
CA HIS A 381 -29.64 5.16 -3.58
C HIS A 381 -28.62 5.32 -2.44
N THR A 382 -27.42 5.81 -2.77
CA THR A 382 -26.39 6.07 -1.76
C THR A 382 -26.85 7.11 -0.72
N ASN A 383 -27.60 8.14 -1.12
CA ASN A 383 -28.19 9.10 -0.19
C ASN A 383 -29.24 8.47 0.74
N MET A 384 -29.90 7.38 0.37
CA MET A 384 -30.81 6.66 1.28
C MET A 384 -30.08 6.17 2.54
N LEU A 385 -28.79 5.82 2.41
CA LEU A 385 -27.94 5.44 3.54
C LEU A 385 -27.43 6.68 4.28
N SER A 386 -26.82 7.65 3.59
CA SER A 386 -26.18 8.78 4.25
C SER A 386 -27.19 9.66 5.02
N GLU A 387 -28.43 9.78 4.53
CA GLU A 387 -29.48 10.57 5.18
C GLU A 387 -29.89 10.01 6.55
N ARG A 388 -29.68 8.71 6.81
CA ARG A 388 -29.87 8.12 8.16
C ARG A 388 -28.99 8.76 9.22
N PHE A 389 -27.90 9.37 8.79
CA PHE A 389 -26.93 10.05 9.64
C PHE A 389 -27.04 11.56 9.55
N GLY A 390 -28.01 12.10 8.79
CA GLY A 390 -28.20 13.53 8.58
C GLY A 390 -27.27 14.13 7.51
N ILE A 391 -26.76 13.31 6.59
CA ILE A 391 -25.84 13.73 5.51
C ILE A 391 -26.53 13.55 4.16
N HIS A 392 -26.57 14.60 3.35
CA HIS A 392 -27.04 14.53 1.97
C HIS A 392 -25.94 14.99 1.02
N PHE A 393 -25.55 14.16 0.06
CA PHE A 393 -24.61 14.53 -0.99
C PHE A 393 -25.37 15.17 -2.17
N ASN A 394 -24.98 16.38 -2.53
CA ASN A 394 -25.56 17.14 -3.62
C ASN A 394 -24.90 16.73 -4.96
N PRO A 395 -25.67 16.27 -5.97
CA PRO A 395 -25.14 15.84 -7.26
C PRO A 395 -24.74 17.05 -8.12
N VAL A 396 -23.58 17.62 -7.83
CA VAL A 396 -22.99 18.75 -8.54
C VAL A 396 -21.56 18.43 -8.97
N ILE A 397 -20.98 19.32 -9.78
CA ILE A 397 -19.56 19.33 -10.10
C ILE A 397 -18.98 20.69 -9.72
N LYS A 398 -17.95 20.68 -8.87
CA LYS A 398 -17.17 21.85 -8.44
C LYS A 398 -15.67 21.56 -8.58
N ASN A 399 -14.83 22.59 -8.47
CA ASN A 399 -13.38 22.46 -8.57
C ASN A 399 -12.90 21.75 -9.85
N THR A 400 -13.50 22.09 -11.00
CA THR A 400 -13.04 21.58 -12.30
C THR A 400 -11.66 22.14 -12.62
N VAL A 401 -10.74 21.27 -13.03
CA VAL A 401 -9.34 21.60 -13.27
C VAL A 401 -9.02 21.60 -14.76
N GLU A 402 -8.40 22.67 -15.23
CA GLU A 402 -7.90 22.78 -16.60
C GLU A 402 -6.43 22.34 -16.67
N GLY A 403 -6.17 21.20 -17.30
CA GLY A 403 -4.80 20.68 -17.46
C GLY A 403 -4.13 20.44 -16.10
N ASN A 404 -3.00 21.10 -15.85
CA ASN A 404 -2.21 20.97 -14.62
C ASN A 404 -2.31 22.23 -13.74
N LYS A 405 -3.42 22.97 -13.79
CA LYS A 405 -3.68 24.11 -12.90
C LYS A 405 -4.12 23.62 -11.51
N TRP A 406 -3.17 23.02 -10.78
CA TRP A 406 -3.41 22.36 -9.49
C TRP A 406 -4.10 23.27 -8.47
N GLU A 407 -3.87 24.58 -8.57
CA GLU A 407 -4.45 25.59 -7.71
C GLU A 407 -5.98 25.69 -7.80
N GLN A 408 -6.62 25.16 -8.86
CA GLN A 408 -8.08 25.20 -9.04
C GLN A 408 -8.85 24.15 -8.21
N ALA A 409 -8.13 23.18 -7.67
CA ALA A 409 -8.65 22.11 -6.82
C ALA A 409 -7.89 22.03 -5.49
N LYS A 410 -7.20 23.11 -5.13
CA LYS A 410 -6.53 23.21 -3.84
C LYS A 410 -7.58 23.27 -2.73
N VAL A 411 -7.40 22.48 -1.69
CA VAL A 411 -8.22 22.51 -0.48
C VAL A 411 -7.30 22.65 0.72
N GLU A 412 -7.57 23.62 1.58
CA GLU A 412 -6.82 23.82 2.82
C GLU A 412 -7.56 23.18 3.98
N ILE A 413 -6.95 22.16 4.58
CA ILE A 413 -7.51 21.43 5.72
C ILE A 413 -6.84 21.93 7.00
N PRO A 414 -7.56 22.59 7.93
CA PRO A 414 -6.96 23.05 9.16
C PRO A 414 -6.80 21.92 10.20
N ALA A 415 -5.80 22.04 11.08
CA ALA A 415 -5.57 21.13 12.20
C ALA A 415 -6.72 21.12 13.24
N THR A 416 -7.67 22.06 13.14
CA THR A 416 -8.80 22.21 14.08
C THR A 416 -10.02 21.38 13.69
N THR A 417 -9.95 20.59 12.61
CA THR A 417 -11.08 19.75 12.14
C THR A 417 -11.46 18.65 13.14
N GLY A 418 -10.52 18.21 13.98
CA GLY A 418 -10.69 17.05 14.87
C GLY A 418 -10.58 15.69 14.15
N VAL A 419 -10.51 15.69 12.81
CA VAL A 419 -10.21 14.53 11.96
C VAL A 419 -8.72 14.51 11.63
N PHE A 420 -8.18 15.64 11.18
CA PHE A 420 -6.77 15.81 10.86
C PHE A 420 -6.05 16.46 12.04
N GLU A 421 -4.96 15.86 12.53
CA GLU A 421 -4.19 16.43 13.65
C GLU A 421 -3.27 17.56 13.17
N ASN A 422 -2.88 17.52 11.91
CA ASN A 422 -2.05 18.52 11.26
C ASN A 422 -2.88 19.33 10.24
N ALA A 423 -2.37 20.51 9.88
CA ALA A 423 -2.90 21.24 8.74
C ALA A 423 -2.33 20.64 7.44
N HIS A 424 -3.15 20.55 6.40
CA HIS A 424 -2.77 19.95 5.12
C HIS A 424 -3.18 20.84 3.95
N THR A 425 -2.40 20.75 2.88
CA THR A 425 -2.78 21.24 1.55
C THR A 425 -3.17 20.04 0.71
N ALA A 426 -4.48 19.85 0.58
CA ALA A 426 -5.08 18.77 -0.17
C ALA A 426 -5.38 19.21 -1.62
N TYR A 427 -5.59 18.21 -2.47
CA TYR A 427 -6.05 18.39 -3.83
C TYR A 427 -7.33 17.57 -4.01
N MET A 428 -8.47 18.25 -4.21
CA MET A 428 -9.76 17.62 -4.44
C MET A 428 -10.41 18.25 -5.67
N LYS A 429 -10.51 17.47 -6.75
CA LYS A 429 -10.95 17.96 -8.06
C LYS A 429 -12.28 17.33 -8.42
N GLU A 430 -13.10 18.06 -9.19
CA GLU A 430 -14.38 17.54 -9.71
C GLU A 430 -15.21 16.94 -8.57
N VAL A 431 -15.56 17.77 -7.60
CA VAL A 431 -16.17 17.33 -6.35
C VAL A 431 -17.68 17.56 -6.36
N CYS A 432 -18.40 16.75 -5.58
CA CYS A 432 -19.76 17.08 -5.15
C CYS A 432 -19.75 18.03 -3.93
N THR A 433 -20.89 18.30 -3.30
CA THR A 433 -20.96 19.02 -2.01
C THR A 433 -21.89 18.32 -1.03
N ILE A 434 -21.83 18.69 0.25
CA ILE A 434 -22.64 18.09 1.32
C ILE A 434 -23.62 19.12 1.90
N ALA A 435 -24.86 18.69 2.15
CA ALA A 435 -25.76 19.32 3.10
C ALA A 435 -25.85 18.47 4.37
N VAL A 436 -25.96 19.13 5.53
CA VAL A 436 -26.03 18.44 6.84
C VAL A 436 -27.24 18.88 7.64
N GLN A 437 -27.77 17.94 8.41
CA GLN A 437 -28.71 18.16 9.50
C GLN A 437 -28.30 17.28 10.69
N GLU A 438 -28.76 17.60 11.90
CA GLU A 438 -28.48 16.78 13.09
C GLU A 438 -28.86 15.29 12.84
N PRO A 439 -28.00 14.32 13.22
CA PRO A 439 -26.81 14.48 14.08
C PRO A 439 -25.50 14.84 13.35
N ALA A 440 -25.53 15.07 12.04
CA ALA A 440 -24.34 15.44 11.28
C ALA A 440 -24.00 16.92 11.43
N LYS A 441 -22.69 17.20 11.36
CA LYS A 441 -22.15 18.56 11.34
C LYS A 441 -21.06 18.67 10.29
N ALA A 442 -20.85 19.90 9.80
CA ALA A 442 -19.72 20.21 8.94
C ALA A 442 -18.39 20.07 9.70
N VAL A 443 -17.41 19.43 9.10
CA VAL A 443 -16.02 19.31 9.57
C VAL A 443 -15.11 20.24 8.77
N LEU A 444 -15.27 20.25 7.44
CA LEU A 444 -14.52 21.09 6.53
C LEU A 444 -15.48 21.83 5.61
N ARG A 445 -15.35 23.15 5.57
CA ARG A 445 -15.95 24.00 4.54
C ARG A 445 -14.83 24.51 3.66
N ASP A 446 -15.07 24.52 2.36
CA ASP A 446 -14.12 25.16 1.45
C ASP A 446 -14.17 26.68 1.62
N HIS A 447 -13.00 27.32 1.51
CA HIS A 447 -12.83 28.77 1.59
C HIS A 447 -12.04 29.32 0.40
N LEU A 448 -11.65 28.48 -0.57
CA LEU A 448 -10.81 28.89 -1.69
C LEU A 448 -11.59 29.06 -3.01
N HIS A 449 -12.48 28.13 -3.33
CA HIS A 449 -13.09 28.03 -4.68
C HIS A 449 -14.62 28.05 -4.65
N THR A 450 -15.21 27.43 -3.63
CA THR A 450 -16.64 27.31 -3.40
C THR A 450 -16.96 27.66 -1.96
N GLU A 451 -16.71 28.92 -1.60
CA GLU A 451 -16.77 29.41 -0.23
C GLU A 451 -18.06 28.99 0.49
N GLY A 452 -17.90 28.30 1.62
CA GLY A 452 -19.00 27.86 2.48
C GLY A 452 -19.57 26.49 2.16
N GLU A 453 -19.30 25.91 0.99
CA GLU A 453 -19.71 24.53 0.66
C GLU A 453 -19.03 23.53 1.60
N ILE A 454 -19.76 22.50 2.02
CA ILE A 454 -19.24 21.49 2.96
C ILE A 454 -18.57 20.38 2.16
N PHE A 455 -17.27 20.18 2.42
CA PHE A 455 -16.46 19.15 1.76
C PHE A 455 -16.27 17.90 2.63
N ILE A 456 -16.30 18.08 3.95
CA ILE A 456 -16.25 16.97 4.91
C ILE A 456 -17.32 17.19 5.97
N ALA A 457 -18.10 16.16 6.26
CA ALA A 457 -19.07 16.13 7.35
C ALA A 457 -18.87 14.90 8.24
N GLU A 458 -19.20 15.03 9.52
CA GLU A 458 -19.15 13.94 10.49
C GLU A 458 -20.49 13.82 11.21
N ALA A 459 -20.94 12.60 11.44
CA ALA A 459 -22.03 12.27 12.34
C ALA A 459 -21.58 11.27 13.41
N LYS A 460 -22.04 11.46 14.65
CA LYS A 460 -21.97 10.43 15.69
C LYS A 460 -23.31 9.70 15.72
N TYR A 461 -23.29 8.37 15.62
CA TYR A 461 -24.51 7.56 15.61
C TYR A 461 -24.33 6.33 16.49
N GLY A 462 -25.13 6.24 17.56
CA GLY A 462 -24.93 5.22 18.61
C GLY A 462 -23.52 5.31 19.19
N LYS A 463 -22.77 4.20 19.10
CA LYS A 463 -21.37 4.10 19.53
C LYS A 463 -20.36 4.40 18.42
N GLY A 464 -20.78 4.38 17.16
CA GLY A 464 -19.91 4.57 16.00
C GLY A 464 -19.93 5.99 15.45
N ARG A 465 -19.32 6.13 14.27
CA ARG A 465 -19.14 7.40 13.56
C ARG A 465 -19.32 7.23 12.08
N VAL A 466 -19.73 8.30 11.42
CA VAL A 466 -19.79 8.41 9.96
C VAL A 466 -18.98 9.63 9.54
N LEU A 467 -18.10 9.46 8.56
CA LEU A 467 -17.40 10.55 7.89
C LEU A 467 -17.79 10.55 6.41
N ALA A 468 -18.27 11.69 5.93
CA ALA A 468 -18.61 11.90 4.53
C ALA A 468 -17.63 12.88 3.89
N ILE A 469 -17.12 12.54 2.70
CA ILE A 469 -16.13 13.31 1.95
C ILE A 469 -16.60 13.40 0.50
N VAL A 470 -16.42 14.56 -0.13
CA VAL A 470 -16.98 14.90 -1.46
C VAL A 470 -16.23 14.36 -2.68
N ASP A 471 -15.05 13.77 -2.46
CA ASP A 471 -14.14 13.24 -3.50
C ASP A 471 -13.41 12.00 -2.93
N PRO A 472 -13.19 10.91 -3.70
CA PRO A 472 -12.24 9.86 -3.35
C PRO A 472 -10.77 10.30 -3.43
N TRP A 473 -10.45 11.53 -3.03
CA TRP A 473 -9.21 12.29 -3.30
C TRP A 473 -7.86 11.62 -2.98
N LEU A 474 -7.83 10.56 -2.16
CA LEU A 474 -6.63 9.84 -1.70
C LEU A 474 -6.21 8.67 -2.62
N TYR A 475 -6.53 8.74 -3.93
CA TYR A 475 -6.08 7.75 -4.90
C TYR A 475 -4.61 7.96 -5.29
N ASN A 476 -3.98 6.87 -5.75
CA ASN A 476 -2.54 6.78 -5.97
C ASN A 476 -2.02 7.92 -6.85
N GLU A 477 -2.76 8.28 -7.91
CA GLU A 477 -2.38 9.35 -8.86
C GLU A 477 -1.90 10.64 -8.17
N TYR A 478 -2.51 11.00 -7.03
CA TYR A 478 -2.23 12.21 -6.27
C TYR A 478 -1.61 11.95 -4.89
N THR A 479 -1.48 10.68 -4.48
CA THR A 479 -1.05 10.30 -3.13
C THR A 479 0.35 9.70 -3.10
N ASP A 480 0.82 9.11 -4.20
CA ASP A 480 2.12 8.41 -4.25
C ASP A 480 3.34 9.31 -4.53
N GLY A 481 3.11 10.61 -4.64
CA GLY A 481 4.13 11.65 -4.83
C GLY A 481 4.67 11.78 -6.26
N LYS A 482 4.15 11.03 -7.24
CA LYS A 482 4.63 11.12 -8.64
C LYS A 482 4.22 12.42 -9.34
N LYS A 483 2.99 12.88 -9.09
CA LYS A 483 2.29 13.86 -9.94
C LYS A 483 2.19 15.26 -9.33
N LEU A 484 1.75 15.37 -8.08
CA LEU A 484 1.51 16.68 -7.46
C LEU A 484 2.80 17.45 -7.16
N PRO A 485 2.74 18.79 -7.20
CA PRO A 485 3.75 19.64 -6.59
C PRO A 485 3.97 19.35 -5.10
N VAL A 486 5.17 19.69 -4.59
CA VAL A 486 5.63 19.31 -3.24
C VAL A 486 4.82 19.97 -2.10
N GLU A 487 4.12 21.06 -2.38
CA GLU A 487 3.26 21.74 -1.42
C GLU A 487 1.99 20.95 -1.06
N TYR A 488 1.57 19.99 -1.91
CA TYR A 488 0.43 19.14 -1.61
C TYR A 488 0.88 17.88 -0.86
N ASP A 489 0.31 17.66 0.32
CA ASP A 489 0.75 16.62 1.25
C ASP A 489 -0.31 15.53 1.48
N GLN A 490 -0.98 15.13 0.41
CA GLN A 490 -2.00 14.06 0.33
C GLN A 490 -1.69 12.83 1.19
N PHE A 491 -0.47 12.25 1.08
CA PHE A 491 -0.11 11.08 1.88
C PHE A 491 0.06 11.39 3.38
N ALA A 492 0.44 12.61 3.75
CA ALA A 492 0.43 13.04 5.14
C ALA A 492 -1.00 13.09 5.69
N ALA A 493 -1.92 13.69 4.93
CA ALA A 493 -3.33 13.72 5.29
C ALA A 493 -3.99 12.33 5.34
N ALA A 494 -3.59 11.41 4.45
CA ALA A 494 -4.00 10.01 4.47
C ALA A 494 -3.61 9.32 5.79
N LYS A 495 -2.40 9.59 6.30
CA LYS A 495 -1.94 9.06 7.60
C LYS A 495 -2.74 9.62 8.78
N ASP A 496 -3.13 10.89 8.71
CA ASP A 496 -3.96 11.54 9.72
C ASP A 496 -5.39 10.99 9.72
N LEU A 497 -5.99 10.83 8.54
CA LEU A 497 -7.32 10.22 8.40
C LEU A 497 -7.32 8.76 8.87
N ALA A 498 -6.30 7.98 8.51
CA ALA A 498 -6.16 6.61 9.00
C ALA A 498 -6.03 6.56 10.52
N ARG A 499 -5.20 7.42 11.12
CA ARG A 499 -5.07 7.54 12.58
C ARG A 499 -6.40 7.84 13.24
N TRP A 500 -7.14 8.83 12.73
CA TRP A 500 -8.43 9.21 13.27
C TRP A 500 -9.41 8.05 13.22
N ALA A 501 -9.60 7.45 12.05
CA ALA A 501 -10.55 6.36 11.83
C ALA A 501 -10.28 5.18 12.78
N LEU A 502 -9.02 4.80 12.95
CA LEU A 502 -8.60 3.72 13.85
C LEU A 502 -8.78 4.09 15.34
N SER A 503 -8.56 5.36 15.70
CA SER A 503 -8.67 5.82 17.10
C SER A 503 -10.12 5.92 17.59
N VAL A 504 -11.07 6.15 16.68
CA VAL A 504 -12.49 6.31 17.01
C VAL A 504 -13.29 5.02 16.87
N ALA A 505 -12.79 4.05 16.10
CA ALA A 505 -13.40 2.73 15.97
C ALA A 505 -13.38 1.94 17.28
N LYS A 506 -14.52 1.32 17.63
CA LYS A 506 -14.67 0.59 18.90
C LYS A 506 -14.15 -0.83 18.86
#